data_AF-A0A4Q7J439-F1
#
_entry.id   AF-A0A4Q7J439-F1
#
_cell.length_a   1.000
_cell.length_b   1.000
_cell.length_c   1.000
_cell.angle_alpha   90.00
_cell.angle_beta   90.00
_cell.angle_gamma   90.00
#
_symmetry.space_group_name_H-M   'P 1'
#
loop_
_entity.id
_entity.type
_entity.pdbx_description
1 polymer ?
#
loop_
_entity_poly.entity_id
_entity_poly.type
_entity_poly.pdbx_seq_one_letter_code
_entity_poly.pdbx_strand_id
1 'polypeptide(L)'
;MSFRVTGVSPAEQARDESDDYIALSLAFVPPGARMDPVYFFAADSRGPEYGYVELKADGYQGMVFEIVMVTVPVSPGPVPGAAPEEPGLVRLDLSERPGPSTEDFAMETVDHRMPLSVGVDGNRVYVSLGEHRIARWVVSAPVSFGVTEDDLLAGFRVDDASGELGKRMIAEQERRRVVLAKKEGRSE
;
A
#
# COMPACT_ATOMS: atom_id res chain seq x y z
N MET A 1 -14.22 -0.16 -3.99
CA MET A 1 -13.93 1.12 -4.68
C MET A 1 -12.51 1.02 -5.21
N SER A 2 -12.26 1.52 -6.41
CA SER A 2 -10.93 1.52 -7.02
C SER A 2 -10.40 2.96 -7.01
N PHE A 3 -9.12 3.17 -6.70
CA PHE A 3 -8.56 4.52 -6.72
C PHE A 3 -8.28 4.93 -8.17
N ARG A 4 -9.08 5.85 -8.70
CA ARG A 4 -8.83 6.42 -10.02
C ARG A 4 -7.63 7.36 -9.94
N VAL A 5 -6.64 7.15 -10.79
CA VAL A 5 -5.51 8.05 -11.00
C VAL A 5 -5.94 9.13 -11.98
N THR A 6 -5.82 10.40 -11.58
CA THR A 6 -6.24 11.56 -12.37
C THR A 6 -5.07 12.34 -12.95
N GLY A 7 -3.85 12.03 -12.50
CA GLY A 7 -2.64 12.65 -13.01
C GLY A 7 -1.39 12.18 -12.30
N VAL A 8 -0.26 12.76 -12.73
CA VAL A 8 1.07 12.49 -12.19
C VAL A 8 1.70 13.82 -11.78
N SER A 9 2.14 13.90 -10.53
CA SER A 9 2.96 14.99 -9.99
C SER A 9 4.45 14.71 -10.22
N PRO A 10 5.35 15.70 -10.12
CA PRO A 10 6.78 15.47 -10.14
C PRO A 10 7.21 14.38 -9.15
N ALA A 11 8.27 13.64 -9.51
CA ALA A 11 8.80 12.59 -8.66
C ALA A 11 9.42 13.20 -7.40
N GLU A 12 9.21 12.53 -6.27
CA GLU A 12 9.80 12.89 -4.98
C GLU A 12 10.54 11.70 -4.37
N GLN A 13 11.57 12.01 -3.59
CA GLN A 13 12.30 10.99 -2.85
C GLN A 13 11.52 10.62 -1.60
N ALA A 14 11.19 9.33 -1.44
CA ALA A 14 10.62 8.87 -0.19
C ALA A 14 11.67 8.83 0.92
N ARG A 15 11.23 9.12 2.14
CA ARG A 15 11.94 8.87 3.39
C ARG A 15 11.34 7.65 4.07
N ASP A 16 12.20 6.72 4.44
CA ASP A 16 11.82 5.59 5.30
C ASP A 16 11.73 6.06 6.75
N GLU A 17 10.53 5.92 7.33
CA GLU A 17 10.22 6.24 8.73
C GLU A 17 9.80 4.96 9.48
N SER A 18 10.11 3.77 8.94
CA SER A 18 9.81 2.49 9.56
C SER A 18 10.63 2.30 10.84
N ASP A 19 9.99 1.76 11.88
CA ASP A 19 10.66 1.25 13.07
C ASP A 19 10.72 -0.29 13.06
N ASP A 20 11.12 -0.88 14.19
CA ASP A 20 11.17 -2.34 14.34
C ASP A 20 9.78 -3.00 14.31
N TYR A 21 8.70 -2.24 14.51
CA TYR A 21 7.33 -2.74 14.64
C TYR A 21 6.53 -2.63 13.34
N ILE A 22 6.89 -1.70 12.45
CA ILE A 22 6.21 -1.45 11.18
C ILE A 22 7.09 -1.96 10.03
N ALA A 23 6.54 -2.86 9.22
CA ALA A 23 7.29 -3.46 8.12
C ALA A 23 7.62 -2.45 7.00
N LEU A 24 6.76 -1.47 6.73
CA LEU A 24 7.01 -0.39 5.76
C LEU A 24 6.26 0.89 6.16
N SER A 25 6.97 2.01 6.24
CA SER A 25 6.41 3.35 6.38
C SER A 25 7.25 4.32 5.53
N LEU A 26 6.67 4.81 4.44
CA LEU A 26 7.35 5.69 3.50
C LEU A 26 6.60 7.02 3.37
N ALA A 27 7.30 8.13 3.54
CA ALA A 27 6.76 9.48 3.36
C ALA A 27 7.52 10.24 2.26
N PHE A 28 6.79 10.83 1.32
CA PHE A 28 7.30 11.78 0.34
C PHE A 28 7.08 13.16 0.97
N VAL A 29 8.11 13.75 1.58
CA VAL A 29 7.99 14.94 2.46
C VAL A 29 7.44 16.13 1.67
N PRO A 30 6.15 16.50 1.80
CA PRO A 30 5.61 17.64 1.08
C PRO A 30 5.80 18.86 1.99
N PRO A 31 6.56 19.90 1.57
CA PRO A 31 6.79 21.05 2.42
C PRO A 31 5.47 21.78 2.73
N GLY A 32 5.10 21.86 4.01
CA GLY A 32 3.99 22.68 4.48
C GLY A 32 2.58 22.17 4.17
N ALA A 33 2.43 20.89 3.80
CA ALA A 33 1.11 20.31 3.58
C ALA A 33 0.26 20.37 4.87
N ARG A 34 -0.89 21.05 4.80
CA ARG A 34 -1.97 20.84 5.76
C ARG A 34 -2.59 19.49 5.44
N MET A 35 -2.23 18.51 6.23
CA MET A 35 -2.61 17.13 5.98
C MET A 35 -3.96 16.88 6.62
N ASP A 36 -4.99 16.81 5.78
CA ASP A 36 -6.20 16.04 6.08
C ASP A 36 -6.00 14.67 5.41
N PRO A 37 -5.25 13.75 6.04
CA PRO A 37 -4.95 12.46 5.44
C PRO A 37 -6.26 11.71 5.21
N VAL A 38 -6.41 11.16 4.01
CA VAL A 38 -7.44 10.18 3.75
C VAL A 38 -6.82 8.81 3.78
N TYR A 39 -7.42 7.96 4.60
CA TYR A 39 -6.96 6.64 4.94
C TYR A 39 -7.63 5.64 4.01
N PHE A 40 -6.83 4.84 3.34
CA PHE A 40 -7.35 3.77 2.50
C PHE A 40 -6.92 2.44 3.08
N PHE A 41 -7.88 1.70 3.62
CA PHE A 41 -7.65 0.37 4.17
C PHE A 41 -7.81 -0.67 3.08
N ALA A 42 -6.79 -1.49 2.90
CA ALA A 42 -6.95 -2.80 2.29
C ALA A 42 -6.73 -3.82 3.41
N ALA A 43 -7.69 -4.70 3.67
CA ALA A 43 -7.59 -5.72 4.71
C ALA A 43 -7.57 -7.10 4.08
N ASP A 44 -6.85 -8.04 4.70
CA ASP A 44 -7.08 -9.46 4.43
C ASP A 44 -8.57 -9.76 4.70
N SER A 45 -9.18 -10.58 3.85
CA SER A 45 -10.55 -11.10 4.00
C SER A 45 -10.89 -11.66 5.39
N ARG A 46 -9.86 -12.04 6.18
CA ARG A 46 -9.97 -12.57 7.54
C ARG A 46 -10.08 -11.51 8.65
N GLY A 47 -9.97 -10.22 8.33
CA GLY A 47 -10.25 -9.11 9.25
C GLY A 47 -9.07 -8.19 9.56
N PRO A 48 -9.29 -7.09 10.29
CA PRO A 48 -8.31 -6.02 10.52
C PRO A 48 -7.07 -6.46 11.32
N GLU A 49 -7.15 -7.56 12.07
CA GLU A 49 -6.01 -8.12 12.82
C GLU A 49 -4.94 -8.78 11.93
N TYR A 50 -5.23 -8.98 10.63
CA TYR A 50 -4.44 -9.82 9.74
C TYR A 50 -3.49 -9.06 8.80
N GLY A 51 -3.58 -7.75 8.69
CA GLY A 51 -2.92 -7.06 7.58
C GLY A 51 -3.66 -5.80 7.18
N TYR A 52 -3.00 -4.65 7.13
CA TYR A 52 -3.48 -3.56 6.28
C TYR A 52 -2.37 -2.67 5.74
N VAL A 53 -2.71 -2.05 4.62
CA VAL A 53 -1.99 -0.93 4.02
C VAL A 53 -2.86 0.30 4.17
N GLU A 54 -2.22 1.41 4.45
CA GLU A 54 -2.75 2.75 4.48
C GLU A 54 -2.02 3.58 3.41
N LEU A 55 -2.78 4.17 2.50
CA LEU A 55 -2.29 5.19 1.59
C LEU A 55 -2.80 6.54 2.08
N LYS A 56 -1.92 7.53 2.27
CA LYS A 56 -2.32 8.90 2.58
C LYS A 56 -2.15 9.78 1.36
N ALA A 57 -3.19 10.56 1.06
CA ALA A 57 -3.19 11.52 -0.03
C ALA A 57 -3.58 12.92 0.44
N ASP A 58 -3.00 13.95 -0.20
CA ASP A 58 -3.33 15.36 0.02
C ASP A 58 -4.83 15.57 -0.25
N GLY A 59 -5.55 16.10 0.73
CA GLY A 59 -7.00 16.28 0.66
C GLY A 59 -7.49 17.22 -0.44
N TYR A 60 -6.63 18.13 -0.91
CA TYR A 60 -6.92 19.12 -1.95
C TYR A 60 -6.44 18.68 -3.33
N GLN A 61 -5.23 18.13 -3.43
CA GLN A 61 -4.57 17.80 -4.70
C GLN A 61 -4.70 16.33 -5.12
N GLY A 62 -5.05 15.44 -4.18
CA GLY A 62 -5.11 13.99 -4.37
C GLY A 62 -3.76 13.30 -4.48
N MET A 63 -2.65 14.01 -4.23
CA MET A 63 -1.32 13.45 -4.36
C MET A 63 -1.04 12.45 -3.24
N VAL A 64 -0.65 11.22 -3.58
CA VAL A 64 -0.20 10.23 -2.58
C VAL A 64 1.15 10.67 -2.03
N PHE A 65 1.22 10.85 -0.71
CA PHE A 65 2.44 11.33 -0.04
C PHE A 65 2.92 10.41 1.10
N GLU A 66 2.12 9.42 1.51
CA GLU A 66 2.56 8.44 2.50
C GLU A 66 1.99 7.07 2.19
N ILE A 67 2.78 6.03 2.46
CA ILE A 67 2.39 4.63 2.40
C ILE A 67 2.80 3.99 3.71
N VAL A 68 1.84 3.50 4.48
CA VAL A 68 2.08 2.80 5.74
C VAL A 68 1.53 1.39 5.63
N MET A 69 2.34 0.39 5.97
CA MET A 69 1.93 -1.01 6.05
C MET A 69 2.12 -1.48 7.48
N VAL A 70 1.02 -1.52 8.21
CA VAL A 70 1.04 -1.81 9.66
C VAL A 70 1.26 -3.30 9.92
N THR A 71 0.90 -4.16 8.98
CA THR A 71 1.08 -5.61 9.11
C THR A 71 1.29 -6.25 7.74
N VAL A 72 2.08 -7.34 7.67
CA VAL A 72 2.46 -7.95 6.39
C VAL A 72 1.29 -8.75 5.81
N PRO A 73 0.90 -8.48 4.54
CA PRO A 73 -0.10 -9.26 3.83
C PRO A 73 0.20 -10.75 3.86
N VAL A 74 -0.85 -11.53 4.02
CA VAL A 74 -0.71 -12.94 4.39
C VAL A 74 -0.81 -13.87 3.18
N SER A 75 -1.26 -13.36 2.04
CA SER A 75 -1.30 -14.11 0.78
C SER A 75 -0.08 -13.77 -0.06
N PRO A 76 0.75 -14.76 -0.43
CA PRO A 76 1.74 -14.56 -1.47
C PRO A 76 1.04 -14.26 -2.80
N GLY A 77 1.63 -13.40 -3.62
CA GLY A 77 1.14 -13.04 -4.95
C GLY A 77 2.30 -12.90 -5.94
N PRO A 78 2.04 -13.01 -7.25
CA PRO A 78 3.07 -12.77 -8.26
C PRO A 78 3.48 -11.30 -8.28
N VAL A 79 4.77 -11.04 -8.48
CA VAL A 79 5.25 -9.70 -8.83
C VAL A 79 4.93 -9.46 -10.32
N PRO A 80 4.19 -8.39 -10.68
CA PRO A 80 3.89 -8.10 -12.07
C PRO A 80 5.16 -7.86 -12.88
N GLY A 81 5.15 -8.33 -14.13
CA GLY A 81 6.27 -8.19 -15.06
C GLY A 81 6.54 -6.74 -15.51
N ALA A 82 7.47 -6.60 -16.46
CA ALA A 82 7.84 -5.30 -17.01
C ALA A 82 6.63 -4.61 -17.68
N ALA A 83 6.41 -3.35 -17.34
CA ALA A 83 5.49 -2.42 -18.00
C ALA A 83 6.23 -1.09 -18.23
N PRO A 84 5.79 -0.25 -19.18
CA PRO A 84 6.36 1.08 -19.39
C PRO A 84 6.45 1.88 -18.09
N GLU A 85 7.52 2.65 -17.94
CA GLU A 85 7.79 3.44 -16.75
C GLU A 85 7.76 4.93 -17.09
N GLU A 86 7.13 5.73 -16.23
CA GLU A 86 7.16 7.18 -16.28
C GLU A 86 7.50 7.75 -14.89
N PRO A 87 8.31 8.81 -14.77
CA PRO A 87 8.67 9.37 -13.47
C PRO A 87 7.51 10.18 -12.88
N GLY A 88 7.26 10.02 -11.58
CA GLY A 88 6.35 10.90 -10.85
C GLY A 88 5.68 10.25 -9.64
N LEU A 89 4.77 11.02 -9.03
CA LEU A 89 3.85 10.59 -7.98
C LEU A 89 2.42 10.56 -8.52
N VAL A 90 1.63 9.56 -8.13
CA VAL A 90 0.22 9.47 -8.57
C VAL A 90 -0.67 10.47 -7.84
N ARG A 91 -1.62 11.05 -8.57
CA ARG A 91 -2.74 11.83 -8.04
C ARG A 91 -4.03 11.04 -8.16
N LEU A 92 -4.79 10.96 -7.09
CA LEU A 92 -6.03 10.20 -7.00
C LEU A 92 -7.25 11.10 -7.17
N ASP A 93 -8.32 10.56 -7.75
CA ASP A 93 -9.65 11.14 -7.69
C ASP A 93 -10.23 10.93 -6.29
N LEU A 94 -10.63 12.03 -5.67
CA LEU A 94 -11.14 12.09 -4.31
C LEU A 94 -12.59 12.58 -4.28
N SER A 95 -13.19 12.84 -5.44
CA SER A 95 -14.52 13.45 -5.56
C SER A 95 -15.65 12.53 -5.09
N GLU A 96 -15.49 11.22 -5.25
CA GLU A 96 -16.46 10.20 -4.82
C GLU A 96 -16.30 9.78 -3.34
N ARG A 97 -15.52 10.53 -2.54
CA ARG A 97 -15.31 10.19 -1.14
C ARG A 97 -16.63 10.23 -0.35
N PRO A 98 -16.97 9.19 0.42
CA PRO A 98 -17.80 9.39 1.60
C PRO A 98 -17.01 10.31 2.55
N GLY A 99 -17.45 11.55 2.73
CA GLY A 99 -16.71 12.52 3.54
C GLY A 99 -16.61 12.08 5.00
N PRO A 100 -15.52 12.39 5.71
CA PRO A 100 -15.45 12.13 7.14
C PRO A 100 -16.46 13.02 7.86
N SER A 101 -17.40 12.44 8.61
CA SER A 101 -18.05 13.21 9.67
C SER A 101 -17.00 13.47 10.73
N THR A 102 -16.71 14.73 11.00
CA THR A 102 -15.72 15.21 11.97
C THR A 102 -15.90 14.68 13.40
N GLU A 103 -16.95 13.91 13.68
CA GLU A 103 -17.29 13.42 15.02
C GLU A 103 -16.90 11.95 15.29
N ASP A 104 -16.61 11.14 14.26
CA ASP A 104 -16.28 9.71 14.46
C ASP A 104 -14.95 9.33 13.78
N PHE A 105 -13.85 9.91 14.29
CA PHE A 105 -12.49 9.43 14.03
C PHE A 105 -12.17 8.17 14.87
N ALA A 106 -13.04 7.17 14.84
CA ALA A 106 -12.69 5.86 15.35
C ALA A 106 -11.85 5.17 14.27
N MET A 107 -10.68 4.60 14.63
CA MET A 107 -9.90 3.68 13.79
C MET A 107 -10.68 2.39 13.42
N GLU A 108 -12.02 2.39 13.53
CA GLU A 108 -12.93 1.25 13.42
C GLU A 108 -13.71 1.25 12.10
N THR A 109 -13.75 2.35 11.35
CA THR A 109 -14.42 2.40 10.04
C THR A 109 -13.47 1.99 8.92
N VAL A 110 -13.56 0.71 8.57
CA VAL A 110 -12.97 0.17 7.34
C VAL A 110 -13.82 0.62 6.15
N ASP A 111 -13.38 1.66 5.46
CA ASP A 111 -14.12 2.19 4.30
C ASP A 111 -14.21 1.15 3.17
N HIS A 112 -13.14 0.38 2.93
CA HIS A 112 -13.09 -0.64 1.89
C HIS A 112 -12.24 -1.86 2.27
N ARG A 113 -12.51 -2.99 1.63
CA ARG A 113 -11.73 -4.23 1.76
C ARG A 113 -11.34 -4.70 0.37
N MET A 114 -10.05 -4.97 0.15
CA MET A 114 -9.53 -5.54 -1.10
C MET A 114 -8.50 -6.62 -0.73
N PRO A 115 -8.42 -7.72 -1.50
CA PRO A 115 -7.44 -8.77 -1.24
C PRO A 115 -6.02 -8.21 -1.36
N LEU A 116 -5.33 -8.10 -0.22
CA LEU A 116 -3.91 -7.76 -0.19
C LEU A 116 -3.08 -9.00 -0.48
N SER A 117 -2.31 -8.96 -1.56
CA SER A 117 -1.27 -9.94 -1.82
C SER A 117 0.09 -9.28 -1.86
N VAL A 118 1.11 -9.96 -1.34
CA VAL A 118 2.50 -9.53 -1.45
C VAL A 118 3.30 -10.49 -2.31
N GLY A 119 4.01 -9.92 -3.28
CA GLY A 119 5.05 -10.62 -4.02
C GLY A 119 6.43 -10.10 -3.62
N VAL A 120 7.41 -11.00 -3.54
CA VAL A 120 8.82 -10.64 -3.37
C VAL A 120 9.60 -11.25 -4.53
N ASP A 121 10.40 -10.43 -5.22
CA ASP A 121 11.29 -10.84 -6.31
C ASP A 121 12.65 -10.15 -6.16
N GLY A 122 13.62 -10.86 -5.61
CA GLY A 122 14.92 -10.31 -5.25
C GLY A 122 14.78 -9.14 -4.27
N ASN A 123 15.16 -7.95 -4.73
CA ASN A 123 15.12 -6.70 -3.96
C ASN A 123 13.81 -5.93 -4.15
N ARG A 124 12.80 -6.54 -4.77
CA ARG A 124 11.52 -5.91 -5.04
C ARG A 124 10.43 -6.50 -4.18
N VAL A 125 9.68 -5.63 -3.53
CA VAL A 125 8.44 -5.98 -2.85
C VAL A 125 7.30 -5.37 -3.64
N TYR A 126 6.32 -6.18 -4.03
CA TYR A 126 5.08 -5.72 -4.63
C TYR A 126 3.93 -5.95 -3.67
N VAL A 127 3.10 -4.92 -3.49
CA VAL A 127 1.85 -4.97 -2.74
C VAL A 127 0.71 -4.71 -3.73
N SER A 128 -0.13 -5.73 -3.92
CA SER A 128 -1.33 -5.62 -4.74
C SER A 128 -2.49 -5.03 -3.94
N LEU A 129 -3.18 -4.08 -4.55
CA LEU A 129 -4.44 -3.54 -4.07
C LEU A 129 -5.64 -4.10 -4.85
N GLY A 130 -5.43 -4.82 -5.95
CA GLY A 130 -6.50 -5.43 -6.73
C GLY A 130 -6.01 -6.39 -7.81
N GLU A 131 -6.89 -7.23 -8.33
CA GLU A 131 -6.57 -8.24 -9.36
C GLU A 131 -6.50 -7.65 -10.77
N HIS A 132 -5.77 -6.54 -10.93
CA HIS A 132 -5.68 -5.84 -12.21
C HIS A 132 -4.29 -5.96 -12.84
N ARG A 133 -4.28 -6.10 -14.17
CA ARG A 133 -3.03 -6.03 -14.95
C ARG A 133 -2.48 -4.61 -14.93
N ILE A 134 -1.19 -4.49 -14.64
CA ILE A 134 -0.49 -3.20 -14.70
C ILE A 134 -0.21 -2.84 -16.16
N ALA A 135 -0.67 -1.66 -16.57
CA ALA A 135 -0.44 -1.07 -17.87
C ALA A 135 0.81 -0.19 -17.88
N ARG A 136 1.08 0.51 -16.77
CA ARG A 136 2.28 1.36 -16.59
C ARG A 136 2.69 1.50 -15.13
N TRP A 137 3.95 1.83 -14.92
CA TRP A 137 4.52 2.16 -13.62
C TRP A 137 4.82 3.66 -13.53
N VAL A 138 4.31 4.31 -12.49
CA VAL A 138 4.65 5.69 -12.14
C VAL A 138 5.72 5.65 -11.04
N VAL A 139 6.94 6.09 -11.34
CA VAL A 139 8.14 5.83 -10.53
C VAL A 139 8.52 7.05 -9.70
N SER A 140 8.50 6.89 -8.37
CA SER A 140 8.98 7.86 -7.36
C SER A 140 9.89 7.15 -6.37
N ALA A 141 11.18 7.03 -6.72
CA ALA A 141 12.13 6.18 -6.02
C ALA A 141 12.11 6.38 -4.48
N PRO A 142 12.09 5.29 -3.69
CA PRO A 142 12.23 3.88 -4.09
C PRO A 142 10.90 3.20 -4.48
N VAL A 143 9.80 3.94 -4.62
CA VAL A 143 8.47 3.38 -4.87
C VAL A 143 8.10 3.49 -6.35
N SER A 144 7.33 2.54 -6.87
CA SER A 144 6.57 2.72 -8.11
C SER A 144 5.11 2.34 -7.92
N PHE A 145 4.20 3.12 -8.49
CA PHE A 145 2.77 2.89 -8.46
C PHE A 145 2.32 2.19 -9.74
N GLY A 146 1.62 1.07 -9.60
CA GLY A 146 1.08 0.31 -10.72
C GLY A 146 -0.27 0.86 -11.13
N VAL A 147 -0.39 1.31 -12.38
CA VAL A 147 -1.62 1.87 -12.93
C VAL A 147 -2.14 0.99 -14.06
N THR A 148 -3.45 0.73 -14.07
CA THR A 148 -4.15 -0.07 -15.08
C THR A 148 -4.44 0.73 -16.36
N GLU A 149 -5.01 0.08 -17.39
CA GLU A 149 -5.45 0.75 -18.62
C GLU A 149 -6.61 1.72 -18.38
N ASP A 150 -7.45 1.47 -17.36
CA ASP A 150 -8.60 2.30 -16.98
C ASP A 150 -8.24 3.40 -15.97
N ASP A 151 -6.95 3.69 -15.82
CA ASP A 151 -6.39 4.63 -14.85
C ASP A 151 -6.79 4.31 -13.40
N LEU A 152 -6.81 3.02 -13.04
CA LEU A 152 -6.99 2.57 -11.66
C LEU A 152 -5.63 2.24 -11.02
N LEU A 153 -5.45 2.58 -9.75
CA LEU A 153 -4.31 2.15 -8.94
C LEU A 153 -4.46 0.65 -8.61
N ALA A 154 -3.57 -0.18 -9.17
CA ALA A 154 -3.56 -1.62 -8.95
C ALA A 154 -2.71 -2.05 -7.75
N GLY A 155 -1.72 -1.24 -7.37
CA GLY A 155 -0.79 -1.56 -6.29
C GLY A 155 0.46 -0.69 -6.35
N PHE A 156 1.46 -1.05 -5.55
CA PHE A 156 2.76 -0.39 -5.57
C PHE A 156 3.87 -1.41 -5.37
N ARG A 157 5.05 -1.10 -5.90
CA ARG A 157 6.29 -1.83 -5.64
C ARG A 157 7.30 -0.93 -4.97
N VAL A 158 8.15 -1.53 -4.15
CA VAL A 158 9.29 -0.89 -3.48
C VAL A 158 10.56 -1.58 -3.96
N ASP A 159 11.47 -0.81 -4.55
CA ASP A 159 12.83 -1.24 -4.86
C ASP A 159 13.69 -1.06 -3.59
N ASP A 160 13.78 -2.11 -2.79
CA ASP A 160 14.59 -2.13 -1.58
C ASP A 160 16.04 -2.53 -1.91
N ALA A 161 16.91 -1.54 -2.05
CA ALA A 161 18.32 -1.75 -2.36
C ALA A 161 19.03 -2.69 -1.35
N SER A 162 18.57 -2.75 -0.09
CA SER A 162 19.15 -3.59 0.95
C SER A 162 18.65 -5.04 0.92
N GLY A 163 17.47 -5.28 0.35
CA GLY A 163 16.72 -6.53 0.43
C GLY A 163 16.22 -6.89 1.85
N GLU A 164 16.46 -6.05 2.86
CA GLU A 164 16.05 -6.29 4.25
C GLU A 164 14.53 -6.21 4.42
N LEU A 165 13.85 -5.32 3.70
CA LEU A 165 12.39 -5.22 3.69
C LEU A 165 11.77 -6.54 3.22
N GLY A 166 12.25 -7.07 2.09
CA GLY A 166 11.79 -8.35 1.56
C GLY A 166 11.99 -9.50 2.55
N LYS A 167 13.18 -9.57 3.19
CA LYS A 167 13.48 -10.57 4.22
C LYS A 167 12.57 -10.45 5.45
N ARG A 168 12.38 -9.22 5.97
CA ARG A 168 11.48 -8.95 7.11
C ARG A 168 10.05 -9.37 6.80
N MET A 169 9.57 -9.06 5.61
CA MET A 169 8.21 -9.42 5.19
C MET A 169 8.03 -10.94 5.09
N ILE A 170 8.98 -11.66 4.49
CA ILE A 170 8.95 -13.12 4.42
C ILE A 170 8.98 -13.73 5.83
N ALA A 171 9.90 -13.28 6.69
CA ALA A 171 10.04 -13.80 8.04
C ALA A 171 8.76 -13.60 8.88
N GLU A 172 8.12 -12.44 8.75
CA GLU A 172 6.87 -12.14 9.44
C GLU A 172 5.69 -12.94 8.87
N GLN A 173 5.61 -13.16 7.55
CA GLN A 173 4.64 -14.06 6.94
C GLN A 173 4.76 -15.48 7.49
N GLU A 174 5.99 -16.00 7.57
CA GLU A 174 6.27 -17.34 8.11
C GLU A 174 5.89 -17.44 9.59
N ARG A 175 6.30 -16.44 10.40
CA ARG A 175 5.95 -16.36 11.82
C ARG A 175 4.44 -16.39 12.02
N ARG A 176 3.69 -15.59 11.25
CA ARG A 176 2.23 -15.53 11.33
C ARG A 176 1.58 -16.85 10.90
N ARG A 177 2.06 -17.46 9.82
CA ARG A 177 1.58 -18.76 9.36
C ARG A 177 1.70 -19.83 10.45
N VAL A 178 2.82 -19.87 11.18
CA VAL A 178 3.03 -20.80 12.31
C VAL A 178 2.07 -20.51 13.46
N VAL A 179 1.84 -19.24 13.80
CA VAL A 179 0.90 -18.85 14.87
C VAL A 179 -0.54 -19.24 14.51
N LEU A 180 -0.97 -19.01 13.28
CA LEU A 180 -2.31 -19.36 12.80
C LEU A 180 -2.54 -20.87 12.79
N ALA A 181 -1.59 -21.65 12.24
CA ALA A 181 -1.68 -23.10 12.25
C ALA A 181 -1.80 -23.68 13.67
N LYS A 182 -1.13 -23.07 14.67
CA LYS A 182 -1.25 -23.45 16.09
C LYS A 182 -2.60 -23.10 16.71
N LYS A 183 -3.26 -22.02 16.25
CA LYS A 183 -4.61 -21.65 16.72
C LYS A 183 -5.66 -22.59 16.14
N GLU A 184 -5.54 -22.94 14.86
CA GLU A 184 -6.47 -23.84 14.17
C GLU A 184 -6.38 -25.29 14.71
N GLY A 185 -5.18 -25.77 15.03
CA GLY A 185 -4.97 -27.08 15.65
C GLY A 185 -5.29 -27.19 17.16
N ARG A 186 -5.85 -26.14 17.78
CA ARG A 186 -6.27 -26.12 19.19
C ARG A 186 -7.79 -26.14 19.37
N SER A 187 -8.55 -26.37 18.30
CA SER A 187 -9.99 -26.60 18.37
C SER A 187 -10.28 -28.10 18.44
N GLU A 188 -9.95 -28.73 19.57
CA GLU A 188 -10.44 -30.07 19.96
C GLU A 188 -10.88 -30.05 21.43
#